data_AF-A0A847XSL1-F1
#
_entry.id   AF-A0A847XSL1-F1
#
_cell.length_a   1.000
_cell.length_b   1.000
_cell.length_c   1.000
_cell.angle_alpha   90.00
_cell.angle_beta   90.00
_cell.angle_gamma   90.00
#
_symmetry.space_group_name_H-M   'P 1'
#
loop_
_entity.id
_entity.type
_entity.pdbx_description
1 polymer ?
#
loop_
_entity_poly.entity_id
_entity_poly.type
_entity_poly.pdbx_seq_one_letter_code
_entity_poly.pdbx_strand_id
1 'polypeptide(L)' 'MILFFLVSGLFLGWSLGANDASNVFGTAVGSKMISFRKAAIISSVAVILGAVIQGAGASQTLGRLGSV' A
#
# COMPACT_ATOMS: atom_id res chain seq x y z
N MET A 1 -22.73 8.71 4.26
CA MET A 1 -21.45 9.42 4.46
C MET A 1 -20.27 8.46 4.62
N ILE A 2 -20.27 7.56 5.62
CA ILE A 2 -19.15 6.65 5.92
C ILE A 2 -18.76 5.72 4.75
N LEU A 3 -19.75 5.21 4.01
CA LEU A 3 -19.51 4.29 2.89
C LEU A 3 -18.75 4.96 1.73
N PHE A 4 -18.99 6.25 1.51
CA PHE A 4 -18.32 7.03 0.46
C PHE A 4 -16.83 7.23 0.77
N PHE A 5 -16.52 7.52 2.05
CA PHE A 5 -15.13 7.63 2.52
C PHE A 5 -14.39 6.29 2.53
N LEU A 6 -15.09 5.20 2.85
CA LEU A 6 -14.53 3.85 2.78
C LEU A 6 -14.17 3.47 1.35
N VAL A 7 -15.06 3.71 0.39
CA VAL A 7 -14.83 3.40 -1.01
C VAL A 7 -13.69 4.24 -1.58
N SER A 8 -13.61 5.55 -1.27
CA SER A 8 -12.51 6.40 -1.74
C SER A 8 -11.17 6.02 -1.09
N GLY A 9 -11.16 5.67 0.20
CA GLY A 9 -9.97 5.18 0.90
C GLY A 9 -9.48 3.84 0.34
N LEU A 10 -10.39 2.90 0.07
CA LEU A 10 -10.05 1.62 -0.56
C LEU A 10 -9.52 1.82 -1.98
N PHE A 11 -10.14 2.72 -2.76
CA PHE A 11 -9.72 3.02 -4.12
C PHE A 11 -8.33 3.64 -4.17
N LEU A 12 -8.05 4.60 -3.28
CA LEU A 12 -6.72 5.19 -3.11
C LEU A 12 -5.71 4.14 -2.68
N GLY A 13 -6.02 3.34 -1.66
CA GLY A 13 -5.13 2.30 -1.15
C GLY A 13 -4.79 1.23 -2.19
N TRP A 14 -5.78 0.79 -2.98
CA TRP A 14 -5.54 -0.12 -4.10
C TRP A 14 -4.63 0.53 -5.14
N SER A 15 -4.97 1.74 -5.59
CA SER A 15 -4.23 2.41 -6.67
C SER A 15 -2.77 2.69 -6.28
N LEU A 16 -2.53 3.16 -5.04
CA LEU A 16 -1.19 3.39 -4.49
C LEU A 16 -0.43 2.06 -4.36
N GLY A 17 -1.04 1.05 -3.74
CA GLY A 17 -0.41 -0.25 -3.52
C GLY A 17 -0.02 -0.96 -4.82
N ALA A 18 -0.85 -0.88 -5.87
CA ALA A 18 -0.56 -1.45 -7.18
C ALA A 18 0.59 -0.72 -7.90
N ASN A 19 0.69 0.60 -7.73
CA ASN A 19 1.75 1.41 -8.32
C ASN A 19 3.10 1.10 -7.66
N ASP A 20 3.17 1.12 -6.33
CA ASP A 20 4.39 0.81 -5.58
C ASP A 20 4.84 -0.65 -5.75
N ALA A 21 3.90 -1.61 -5.78
CA ALA A 21 4.23 -3.01 -6.03
C ALA A 21 4.86 -3.21 -7.42
N SER A 22 4.40 -2.48 -8.43
CA SER A 22 4.97 -2.52 -9.78
C SER A 22 6.35 -1.86 -9.84
N ASN A 23 6.59 -0.81 -9.05
CA ASN A 23 7.89 -0.12 -9.00
C ASN A 23 8.97 -0.99 -8.32
N VAL A 24 8.63 -1.68 -7.22
CA VAL A 24 9.57 -2.52 -6.46
C VAL A 24 9.78 -3.89 -7.11
N PHE A 25 8.71 -4.54 -7.57
CA PHE A 25 8.80 -5.89 -8.12
C PHE A 25 8.84 -5.94 -9.66
N GLY A 26 8.65 -4.83 -10.36
CA GLY A 26 8.63 -4.79 -11.82
C GLY A 26 9.95 -5.23 -12.46
N THR A 27 11.08 -4.80 -11.91
CA THR A 27 12.41 -5.23 -12.38
C THR A 27 12.67 -6.71 -12.05
N ALA A 28 12.32 -7.16 -10.84
CA ALA A 28 12.51 -8.54 -10.41
C ALA A 28 11.63 -9.55 -11.18
N VAL A 29 10.40 -9.16 -11.53
CA VAL A 29 9.49 -9.97 -12.35
C VAL A 29 9.88 -9.90 -13.83
N GLY A 30 10.28 -8.72 -14.33
CA GLY A 30 10.73 -8.52 -15.71
C GLY A 30 12.02 -9.28 -16.06
N SER A 31 12.95 -9.39 -15.11
CA SER A 31 14.17 -10.19 -15.24
C SER A 31 13.97 -11.69 -14.99
N LYS A 32 12.72 -12.18 -14.82
CA LYS A 32 12.36 -13.57 -14.47
C LYS A 32 13.00 -14.10 -13.17
N MET A 33 13.48 -13.22 -12.30
CA MET A 33 14.06 -13.62 -11.01
C MET A 33 12.97 -14.16 -10.07
N ILE A 34 11.75 -13.61 -10.14
CA ILE A 34 10.61 -14.00 -9.31
C ILE A 34 9.34 -14.05 -10.16
N SER A 35 8.48 -15.05 -9.94
CA SER A 35 7.16 -15.14 -10.62
C SER A 35 6.17 -14.10 -10.10
N PHE A 36 5.33 -13.55 -10.98
CA PHE A 36 4.29 -12.56 -10.64
C PHE A 36 3.42 -12.98 -9.44
N ARG A 37 3.05 -14.26 -9.34
CA ARG A 37 2.30 -14.79 -8.19
C ARG A 37 3.05 -14.67 -6.87
N LYS A 38 4.35 -14.93 -6.86
CA LYS A 38 5.18 -14.84 -5.64
C LYS A 38 5.38 -13.37 -5.24
N ALA A 39 5.62 -12.50 -6.22
CA ALA A 39 5.74 -11.06 -5.99
C ALA A 39 4.47 -10.46 -5.38
N ALA A 40 3.28 -10.83 -5.90
CA ALA A 40 2.00 -10.35 -5.37
C ALA A 40 1.72 -10.78 -3.93
N ILE A 41 2.10 -12.02 -3.56
CA ILE A 41 1.92 -12.52 -2.19
C ILE A 41 2.86 -11.79 -1.23
N ILE A 42 4.14 -11.66 -1.59
CA ILE A 42 5.13 -10.98 -0.75
C ILE A 42 4.76 -9.49 -0.60
N SER A 43 4.35 -8.82 -1.69
CA SER A 43 3.93 -7.41 -1.62
C SER A 43 2.71 -7.22 -0.75
N SER A 44 1.69 -8.10 -0.85
CA SER A 44 0.49 -8.01 -0.04
C SER A 44 0.79 -8.15 1.46
N VAL A 45 1.63 -9.12 1.83
CA VAL A 45 2.03 -9.32 3.24
C VAL A 45 2.86 -8.15 3.74
N ALA A 46 3.80 -7.64 2.94
CA ALA A 46 4.63 -6.50 3.31
C ALA A 46 3.82 -5.20 3.48
N VAL A 47 2.86 -4.95 2.59
CA VAL A 47 1.95 -3.79 2.67
C VAL A 47 1.06 -3.88 3.91
N ILE A 48 0.51 -5.06 4.23
CA ILE A 48 -0.31 -5.25 5.44
C ILE A 48 0.54 -5.03 6.70
N LEU A 49 1.74 -5.61 6.76
CA LEU A 49 2.66 -5.41 7.89
C LEU A 49 3.08 -3.94 8.04
N GLY A 50 3.41 -3.27 6.94
CA GLY A 50 3.74 -1.84 6.92
C GLY A 50 2.56 -0.97 7.39
N ALA A 51 1.34 -1.27 6.93
CA ALA A 51 0.13 -0.58 7.36
C ALA A 51 -0.15 -0.76 8.86
N VAL A 52 0.10 -1.95 9.42
CA VAL A 52 -0.13 -2.22 10.86
C VAL A 52 0.97 -1.60 11.74
N ILE A 53 2.24 -1.75 11.36
CA ILE A 53 3.38 -1.29 12.17
C ILE A 53 3.57 0.23 12.06
N GLN A 54 3.32 0.80 10.88
CA GLN A 54 3.64 2.21 10.57
C GLN A 54 2.40 3.11 10.43
N GLY A 55 1.20 2.53 10.29
CA GLY A 55 -0.06 3.29 10.16
C GLY A 55 -0.43 4.10 11.41
N ALA A 56 -0.01 3.67 12.60
CA ALA A 56 -0.22 4.41 13.84
C ALA A 56 0.61 5.72 13.89
N GLY A 57 1.87 5.68 13.45
CA GLY A 57 2.75 6.86 13.42
C GLY A 57 2.35 7.88 12.34
N ALA A 58 1.92 7.38 11.17
CA ALA A 58 1.45 8.24 10.08
C ALA A 58 0.10 8.90 10.41
N SER A 59 -0.87 8.18 11.00
CA SER A 59 -2.17 8.75 11.38
C SER A 59 -2.04 9.82 12.47
N GLN A 60 -1.15 9.64 13.44
CA GLN A 60 -0.92 10.62 14.50
C GLN A 60 -0.21 11.88 14.00
N THR A 61 0.63 11.75 12.97
CA THR A 61 1.34 12.89 12.36
C THR A 61 0.46 13.63 11.35
N LEU A 62 -0.31 12.92 10.51
CA LEU A 62 -1.32 13.52 9.62
C LEU A 62 -2.42 14.26 10.42
N GLY A 63 -2.87 13.70 11.54
CA GLY A 63 -3.83 14.38 12.42
C GLY A 63 -3.30 15.69 13.03
N ARG A 64 -1.98 15.77 13.28
CA ARG A 64 -1.32 17.01 13.74
C ARG A 64 -1.04 18.01 12.62
N LEU A 65 -0.76 17.56 11.40
CA LEU A 65 -0.55 18.47 10.27
C LEU A 65 -1.86 19.00 9.68
N GLY A 66 -2.96 18.25 9.77
CA GLY A 66 -4.29 18.69 9.31
C GLY A 66 -5.02 19.63 10.26
N SER A 67 -4.46 19.92 11.44
CA SER A 67 -5.01 20.87 12.42
C SER A 67 -4.44 22.29 12.29
N VAL A 68 -3.82 22.62 11.16
CA VAL A 68 -3.30 23.96 10.83
C VAL A 68 -4.08 24.52 9.66
#